data_AF-A0A959ELE9-F1
#
_entry.id   AF-A0A959ELE9-F1
#
_cell.length_a   1.000
_cell.length_b   1.000
_cell.length_c   1.000
_cell.angle_alpha   90.00
_cell.angle_beta   90.00
_cell.angle_gamma   90.00
#
_symmetry.space_group_name_H-M   'P 1'
#
loop_
_entity.id
_entity.type
_entity.pdbx_description
1 polymer ?
#
loop_
_entity_poly.entity_id
_entity_poly.type
_entity_poly.pdbx_seq_one_letter_code
_entity_poly.pdbx_strand_id
1 'polypeptide(L)'
;MKILMVCLGNICRSPLAEGILKEKIKENGLPWEVDSAGTGSWHVGEPPDPRSVAVARAHGIDILDQRARQFRPADFRQFDLIFAMDAS
;
A
#
# COMPACT_ATOMS: atom_id res chain seq x y z
N MET A 1 15.80 -0.87 2.44
CA MET A 1 14.80 -1.75 3.05
C MET A 1 13.50 -1.63 2.27
N LYS A 2 12.86 -2.75 1.95
CA LYS A 2 11.63 -2.84 1.16
C LYS A 2 10.50 -3.33 2.04
N ILE A 3 9.41 -2.58 2.11
CA ILE A 3 8.25 -2.86 2.97
C ILE A 3 7.00 -3.07 2.11
N LEU A 4 6.20 -4.09 2.43
CA LEU A 4 4.95 -4.36 1.75
C LEU A 4 3.76 -4.29 2.71
N MET A 5 2.74 -3.52 2.32
CA MET A 5 1.47 -3.39 3.03
C MET A 5 0.42 -4.32 2.42
N VAL A 6 -0.19 -5.22 3.19
CA VAL A 6 -1.11 -6.25 2.65
C VAL A 6 -2.48 -6.17 3.31
N CYS A 7 -3.53 -6.01 2.51
CA CYS A 7 -4.91 -6.17 2.95
C CYS A 7 -5.68 -7.12 2.02
N LEU A 8 -7.00 -7.21 2.15
CA LEU A 8 -7.81 -8.08 1.29
C LEU A 8 -7.84 -7.64 -0.18
N GLY A 9 -8.30 -6.42 -0.46
CA GLY A 9 -8.63 -5.97 -1.82
C GLY A 9 -7.67 -4.95 -2.43
N ASN A 10 -6.68 -4.46 -1.68
CA ASN A 10 -5.70 -3.46 -2.10
C ASN A 10 -6.27 -2.14 -2.66
N ILE A 11 -7.47 -1.75 -2.24
CA ILE A 11 -8.08 -0.47 -2.63
C ILE A 11 -8.32 0.49 -1.46
N CYS A 12 -8.35 0.04 -0.21
CA CYS A 12 -8.59 0.92 0.94
C CYS A 12 -7.40 0.98 1.89
N ARG A 13 -7.20 -0.08 2.68
CA ARG A 13 -6.29 -0.09 3.83
C ARG A 13 -4.81 -0.08 3.43
N SER A 14 -4.38 -1.02 2.60
CA SER A 14 -2.97 -1.10 2.21
C SER A 14 -2.50 0.07 1.32
N PRO A 15 -3.31 0.65 0.40
CA PRO A 15 -2.98 1.90 -0.28
C PRO A 15 -2.74 3.09 0.66
N LEU A 16 -3.62 3.28 1.66
CA LEU A 16 -3.44 4.30 2.68
C LEU A 16 -2.14 4.09 3.47
N ALA A 17 -1.87 2.85 3.89
CA ALA A 17 -0.65 2.53 4.62
C ALA A 17 0.62 2.79 3.78
N GLU A 18 0.60 2.46 2.49
CA GLU A 18 1.68 2.76 1.55
C GLU A 18 1.89 4.28 1.44
N GLY A 19 0.83 5.05 1.19
CA GLY A 19 0.92 6.51 1.05
C GLY A 19 1.46 7.19 2.30
N ILE A 20 0.96 6.79 3.48
CA ILE A 20 1.40 7.33 4.77
C ILE A 20 2.88 7.01 5.01
N LEU A 21 3.30 5.75 4.79
CA LEU A 21 4.69 5.37 5.02
C LEU A 21 5.62 6.01 3.99
N LYS A 22 5.19 6.16 2.74
CA LYS A 22 5.96 6.83 1.69
C LYS A 22 6.26 8.28 2.04
N GLU A 23 5.29 9.03 2.56
CA GLU A 23 5.54 10.40 3.00
C GLU A 23 6.49 10.44 4.21
N LYS A 24 6.32 9.55 5.19
CA LYS A 24 7.23 9.45 6.35
C LYS A 24 8.67 9.10 5.95
N ILE A 25 8.86 8.20 5.00
CA ILE A 25 10.18 7.83 4.45
C ILE A 25 10.84 9.07 3.86
N LYS A 26 10.10 9.85 3.06
CA LYS A 26 10.57 11.08 2.44
C LYS A 26 10.91 12.16 3.46
N GLU A 27 10.03 12.42 4.43
CA GLU A 27 10.25 13.39 5.51
C GLU A 27 11.51 13.10 6.33
N ASN A 28 11.84 11.82 6.53
CA ASN A 28 12.98 11.38 7.33
C ASN A 28 14.23 11.05 6.49
N GLY A 29 14.20 11.26 5.17
CA GLY A 29 15.34 11.00 4.29
C GLY A 29 15.81 9.53 4.27
N LEU A 30 14.89 8.59 4.46
CA LEU A 30 15.22 7.17 4.57
C LEU A 30 15.37 6.53 3.17
N PRO A 31 16.41 5.71 2.91
CA PRO A 31 16.58 5.02 1.63
C PRO A 31 15.72 3.74 1.57
N TRP A 32 14.43 3.87 1.86
CA TRP A 32 13.49 2.76 1.97
C TRP A 32 12.45 2.83 0.85
N GLU A 33 11.92 1.67 0.47
CA GLU A 33 10.85 1.53 -0.52
C GLU A 33 9.62 0.93 0.15
N VAL A 34 8.44 1.40 -0.24
CA VAL A 34 7.16 0.86 0.21
C VAL A 34 6.26 0.60 -1.00
N ASP A 35 5.53 -0.51 -0.95
CA ASP A 35 4.50 -0.91 -1.91
C ASP A 35 3.28 -1.49 -1.16
N SER A 36 2.20 -1.76 -1.87
CA SER A 36 1.02 -2.43 -1.33
C SER A 36 0.48 -3.54 -2.23
N ALA A 37 -0.20 -4.52 -1.61
CA ALA A 37 -0.83 -5.64 -2.31
C ALA A 37 -2.12 -6.10 -1.62
N GLY A 38 -2.87 -6.95 -2.33
CA GLY A 38 -4.12 -7.57 -1.90
C GLY A 38 -4.02 -9.09 -1.89
N THR A 39 -4.57 -9.77 -0.89
CA THR A 39 -4.66 -11.24 -0.92
C THR A 39 -5.65 -11.72 -1.99
N GLY A 40 -6.69 -10.92 -2.25
CA GLY A 40 -7.64 -11.10 -3.34
C GLY A 40 -7.22 -10.41 -4.64
N SER A 41 -7.90 -10.77 -5.73
CA SER A 41 -7.63 -10.27 -7.08
C SER A 41 -8.76 -9.45 -7.71
N TRP A 42 -9.83 -9.13 -6.96
CA TRP A 42 -11.04 -8.49 -7.49
C TRP A 42 -10.80 -7.12 -8.13
N HIS A 43 -9.82 -6.38 -7.62
CA HIS A 43 -9.57 -4.99 -7.98
C HIS A 43 -8.26 -4.78 -8.75
N VAL A 44 -7.63 -5.84 -9.27
CA VAL A 44 -6.30 -5.70 -9.90
C VAL A 44 -6.36 -4.69 -11.05
N GLY A 45 -5.49 -3.68 -10.99
CA GLY A 45 -5.41 -2.57 -11.94
C GLY A 45 -6.31 -1.38 -11.62
N GLU A 46 -7.21 -1.49 -10.63
CA GLU A 46 -8.05 -0.38 -10.19
C GLU A 46 -7.27 0.63 -9.32
N PRO A 47 -7.66 1.91 -9.33
CA PRO A 47 -7.13 2.88 -8.36
C PRO A 47 -7.65 2.58 -6.94
N PRO A 48 -7.08 3.23 -5.90
CA PRO A 48 -7.64 3.14 -4.55
C PRO A 48 -9.09 3.66 -4.50
N ASP A 49 -9.85 3.14 -3.54
CA ASP A 49 -11.24 3.53 -3.28
C ASP A 49 -11.31 5.06 -3.13
N PRO A 50 -12.25 5.74 -3.83
CA PRO A 50 -12.34 7.19 -3.82
C PRO A 50 -12.48 7.80 -2.42
N ARG A 51 -13.08 7.08 -1.45
CA ARG A 51 -13.20 7.54 -0.06
C ARG A 51 -11.84 7.50 0.63
N SER A 52 -11.03 6.47 0.36
CA SER A 52 -9.66 6.39 0.88
C SER A 52 -8.77 7.48 0.28
N VAL A 53 -8.92 7.76 -1.02
CA VAL A 53 -8.25 8.89 -1.68
C VAL A 53 -8.65 10.22 -1.04
N ALA A 54 -9.95 10.43 -0.78
CA ALA A 54 -10.44 11.65 -0.14
C ALA A 54 -9.86 11.83 1.28
N VAL A 55 -9.81 10.74 2.07
CA VAL A 55 -9.18 10.75 3.40
C VAL A 55 -7.69 11.06 3.31
N ALA A 56 -6.93 10.39 2.42
CA ALA A 56 -5.50 10.66 2.24
C ALA A 56 -5.24 12.14 1.90
N ARG A 57 -6.01 12.69 0.96
CA ARG A 57 -5.90 14.10 0.55
C ARG A 57 -6.21 15.08 1.67
N ALA A 58 -7.20 14.78 2.51
CA ALA A 58 -7.50 15.60 3.69
C ALA A 58 -6.33 15.68 4.68
N HIS A 59 -5.40 14.73 4.62
CA HIS A 59 -4.16 14.69 5.39
C HIS A 59 -2.91 15.05 4.57
N GLY A 60 -3.07 15.62 3.37
CA GLY A 60 -1.95 16.07 2.53
C GLY A 60 -1.18 14.94 1.83
N ILE A 61 -1.74 13.73 1.76
CA ILE A 61 -1.13 12.56 1.13
C ILE A 61 -1.86 12.27 -0.19
N ASP A 62 -1.11 12.04 -1.27
CA ASP A 62 -1.67 11.58 -2.54
C ASP A 62 -1.39 10.08 -2.77
N ILE A 63 -2.45 9.33 -3.04
CA ILE A 63 -2.41 7.90 -3.34
C ILE A 63 -3.05 7.57 -4.70
N LEU A 64 -3.49 8.57 -5.48
CA LEU A 64 -4.30 8.34 -6.68
C LEU A 64 -3.55 7.54 -7.76
N ASP A 65 -2.22 7.62 -7.80
CA ASP A 65 -1.38 6.91 -8.78
C ASP A 65 -1.11 5.45 -8.42
N GLN A 66 -1.48 5.01 -7.21
CA GLN A 66 -1.35 3.61 -6.82
C GLN A 66 -2.32 2.73 -7.61
N ARG A 67 -1.95 1.47 -7.83
CA ARG A 67 -2.79 0.50 -8.53
C ARG A 67 -2.85 -0.79 -7.76
N ALA A 68 -4.08 -1.26 -7.54
CA ALA A 68 -4.30 -2.50 -6.84
C ALA A 68 -3.63 -3.66 -7.59
N ARG A 69 -2.94 -4.53 -6.85
CA ARG A 69 -2.30 -5.74 -7.37
C ARG A 69 -2.50 -6.89 -6.39
N GLN A 70 -2.48 -8.10 -6.91
CA GLN A 70 -2.52 -9.30 -6.08
C GLN A 70 -1.13 -9.57 -5.48
N PHE A 71 -1.12 -9.98 -4.22
CA PHE A 71 0.03 -10.52 -3.51
C PHE A 71 0.46 -11.84 -4.16
N ARG A 72 1.76 -12.02 -4.35
CA ARG A 72 2.35 -13.16 -5.07
C ARG A 72 3.43 -13.83 -4.23
N PRO A 73 3.70 -15.13 -4.43
CA PRO A 73 4.79 -15.82 -3.74
C PRO A 73 6.18 -15.17 -3.92
N ALA A 74 6.37 -14.41 -5.00
CA ALA A 74 7.61 -13.66 -5.22
C ALA A 74 7.80 -12.49 -4.22
N ASP A 75 6.71 -11.92 -3.69
CA ASP A 75 6.76 -10.81 -2.74
C ASP A 75 7.50 -11.22 -1.45
N PHE A 76 7.35 -12.47 -0.99
CA PHE A 76 8.11 -13.00 0.16
C PHE A 76 9.63 -12.95 -0.01
N ARG A 77 10.13 -12.92 -1.26
CA ARG A 77 11.56 -12.80 -1.55
C ARG A 77 11.98 -11.38 -1.89
N GLN A 78 11.04 -10.52 -2.29
CA GLN A 78 11.32 -9.16 -2.73
C GLN A 78 11.28 -8.14 -1.59
N PHE A 79 10.51 -8.40 -0.54
CA PHE A 79 10.31 -7.48 0.58
C PHE A 79 10.96 -8.00 1.86
N ASP A 80 11.59 -7.08 2.59
CA ASP A 80 12.24 -7.37 3.87
C ASP A 80 11.20 -7.49 5.00
N LEU A 81 10.14 -6.67 4.94
CA LEU A 81 9.03 -6.66 5.89
C LEU A 81 7.70 -6.68 5.17
N ILE A 82 6.76 -7.48 5.67
CA ILE A 82 5.40 -7.58 5.16
C ILE A 82 4.43 -7.36 6.33
N PHE A 83 3.61 -6.32 6.25
CA PHE A 83 2.62 -5.97 7.27
C PHE A 83 1.21 -6.32 6.78
N ALA A 84 0.59 -7.31 7.40
CA ALA A 84 -0.82 -7.63 7.21
C ALA A 84 -1.70 -6.68 8.04
N MET A 85 -2.78 -6.18 7.44
CA MET A 85 -3.67 -5.19 8.07
C MET A 85 -4.70 -5.80 9.03
N ASP A 86 -4.90 -7.11 8.99
CA ASP A 86 -5.76 -7.87 9.90
C ASP A 86 -5.26 -9.32 10.06
N ALA A 87 -5.94 -10.10 10.90
CA ALA A 87 -5.57 -11.47 11.25
C ALA A 87 -6.45 -12.54 10.57
N SER A 88 -7.30 -12.15 9.62
CA SER A 88 -8.26 -13.05 8.96
C SER A 88 -7.67 -13.83 7.80
#